data_AF-A0A538HL16-F1
#
_entry.id   AF-A0A538HL16-F1
#
_cell.length_a   1.000
_cell.length_b   1.000
_cell.length_c   1.000
_cell.angle_alpha   90.00
_cell.angle_beta   90.00
_cell.angle_gamma   90.00
#
_symmetry.space_group_name_H-M   'P 1'
#
loop_
_entity.id
_entity.type
_entity.pdbx_description
1 polymer ?
#
loop_
_entity_poly.entity_id
_entity_poly.type
_entity_poly.pdbx_seq_one_letter_code
_entity_poly.pdbx_strand_id
1 'polypeptide(L)'
;MPDMSSMPPMLAYTIRSIIQPQADVRPWIRIGQGPSAQLLTPNQPVNDSYWIVIMDANKPATKVQEWVVPGQNNTTVPSNLDQYMSNPAYLFAVVTQSLPNGQVPQGAFYDYLAAHGAGRELQKLEQISSHTQMGYGLFTYVSYILTGQCGATGNVAYERSSFTDRALLLMSLMPLPNGQPPYTICDSYTFVTR
;
A
#
# COMPACT_ATOMS: atom_id res chain seq x y z
N MET A 1 11.69 35.39 -0.33
CA MET A 1 11.36 34.13 0.38
C MET A 1 9.92 33.79 0.02
N PRO A 2 9.61 32.59 -0.48
CA PRO A 2 8.22 32.19 -0.68
C PRO A 2 7.53 32.15 0.68
N ASP A 3 6.35 32.74 0.76
CA ASP A 3 5.53 32.78 1.96
C ASP A 3 5.07 31.36 2.31
N MET A 4 5.58 30.79 3.40
CA MET A 4 5.19 29.45 3.85
C MET A 4 3.73 29.37 4.33
N SER A 5 3.01 30.51 4.44
CA SER A 5 1.60 30.54 4.80
C SER A 5 0.63 30.21 3.65
N SER A 6 1.13 30.11 2.40
CA SER A 6 0.32 29.78 1.22
C SER A 6 0.43 28.32 0.76
N MET A 7 1.17 27.46 1.47
CA MET A 7 1.20 26.04 1.15
C MET A 7 -0.09 25.38 1.67
N PRO A 8 -0.87 24.71 0.82
CA PRO A 8 -2.10 24.04 1.25
C PRO A 8 -1.77 22.89 2.18
N PRO A 9 -2.76 22.49 2.97
CA PRO A 9 -2.54 21.52 4.01
C PRO A 9 -2.13 20.18 3.41
N MET A 10 -0.94 19.73 3.80
CA MET A 10 -0.54 18.33 3.66
C MET A 10 -1.61 17.44 4.31
N LEU A 11 -2.00 16.38 3.63
CA LEU A 11 -2.99 15.45 4.16
C LEU A 11 -2.26 14.30 4.85
N ALA A 12 -2.66 13.94 6.06
CA ALA A 12 -2.19 12.69 6.65
C ALA A 12 -2.62 11.51 5.77
N TYR A 13 -1.73 10.54 5.59
CA TYR A 13 -1.96 9.34 4.81
C TYR A 13 -1.56 8.12 5.63
N THR A 14 -2.55 7.40 6.13
CA THR A 14 -2.34 6.25 7.00
C THR A 14 -2.92 5.01 6.39
N ILE A 15 -2.13 3.95 6.29
CA ILE A 15 -2.55 2.64 5.78
C ILE A 15 -2.40 1.62 6.89
N ARG A 16 -3.42 0.79 7.09
CA ARG A 16 -3.38 -0.32 8.05
C ARG A 16 -3.75 -1.63 7.39
N SER A 17 -2.86 -2.61 7.52
CA SER A 17 -3.11 -4.01 7.20
C SER A 17 -3.66 -4.77 8.40
N ILE A 18 -4.28 -5.92 8.14
CA ILE A 18 -4.74 -6.86 9.17
C ILE A 18 -3.86 -8.10 9.13
N ILE A 19 -3.55 -8.68 10.29
CA ILE A 19 -2.75 -9.90 10.41
C ILE A 19 -3.60 -11.13 10.76
N GLN A 20 -4.64 -11.00 11.56
CA GLN A 20 -5.45 -12.15 12.01
C GLN A 20 -6.88 -12.06 11.47
N PRO A 21 -7.47 -13.20 11.06
CA PRO A 21 -8.86 -13.24 10.64
C PRO A 21 -9.76 -12.86 11.82
N GLN A 22 -10.44 -11.74 11.69
CA GLN A 22 -11.40 -11.24 12.67
C GLN A 22 -12.63 -10.77 11.93
N ALA A 23 -13.82 -11.16 12.42
CA ALA A 23 -15.07 -10.65 11.89
C ALA A 23 -15.08 -9.11 11.96
N ASP A 24 -15.57 -8.47 10.90
CA ASP A 24 -15.72 -7.01 10.77
C ASP A 24 -14.43 -6.17 10.78
N VAL A 25 -13.25 -6.80 10.86
CA VAL A 25 -11.96 -6.11 10.79
C VAL A 25 -11.42 -6.19 9.37
N ARG A 26 -11.28 -5.02 8.74
CA ARG A 26 -10.81 -4.88 7.36
C ARG A 26 -9.59 -3.94 7.27
N PRO A 27 -8.72 -4.12 6.27
CA PRO A 27 -7.68 -3.14 5.99
C PRO A 27 -8.33 -1.81 5.62
N TRP A 28 -7.60 -0.73 5.83
CA TRP A 28 -8.08 0.60 5.49
C TRP A 28 -6.97 1.56 5.15
N ILE A 29 -7.36 2.62 4.45
CA ILE A 29 -6.57 3.81 4.17
C ILE A 29 -7.35 5.00 4.71
N ARG A 30 -6.70 5.82 5.54
CA ARG A 30 -7.27 7.05 6.09
C ARG A 30 -6.53 8.24 5.52
N ILE A 31 -7.28 9.17 4.94
CA ILE A 31 -6.75 10.38 4.31
C ILE A 31 -7.30 11.61 5.04
N GLY A 32 -6.40 12.48 5.48
CA GLY A 32 -6.71 13.65 6.31
C GLY A 32 -6.68 13.34 7.81
N GLN A 33 -6.97 14.38 8.61
CA GLN A 33 -6.95 14.33 10.07
C GLN A 33 -8.28 14.78 10.66
N GLY A 34 -8.53 14.41 11.93
CA GLY A 34 -9.74 14.84 12.64
C GLY A 34 -11.05 14.34 12.01
N PRO A 35 -12.17 15.04 12.25
CA PRO A 35 -13.51 14.63 11.82
C PRO A 35 -13.74 14.64 10.30
N SER A 36 -12.94 15.40 9.53
CA SER A 36 -13.07 15.49 8.06
C SER A 36 -12.29 14.40 7.32
N ALA A 37 -11.55 13.56 8.03
CA ALA A 37 -10.79 12.49 7.41
C ALA A 37 -11.70 11.47 6.72
N GLN A 38 -11.29 11.03 5.55
CA GLN A 38 -12.00 10.02 4.77
C GLN A 38 -11.34 8.66 4.95
N LEU A 39 -12.17 7.62 5.04
CA LEU A 39 -11.73 6.24 5.21
C LEU A 39 -12.07 5.44 3.96
N LEU A 40 -11.07 4.83 3.35
CA LEU A 40 -11.22 3.88 2.27
C LEU A 40 -11.07 2.47 2.82
N THR A 41 -11.96 1.58 2.39
CA THR A 41 -11.94 0.16 2.72
C THR A 41 -12.27 -0.65 1.47
N PRO A 42 -11.92 -1.94 1.40
CA PRO A 42 -12.39 -2.82 0.34
C PRO A 42 -13.91 -2.83 0.27
N ASN A 43 -14.52 -2.81 -0.92
CA ASN A 43 -15.97 -2.98 -1.06
C ASN A 43 -16.43 -4.38 -0.62
N GLN A 44 -15.62 -5.39 -0.92
CA GLN A 44 -15.87 -6.79 -0.59
C GLN A 44 -14.64 -7.37 0.11
N PRO A 45 -14.46 -7.12 1.42
CA PRO A 45 -13.31 -7.63 2.14
C PRO A 45 -13.38 -9.16 2.23
N VAL A 46 -12.32 -9.84 1.83
CA VAL A 46 -12.17 -11.31 1.89
C VAL A 46 -10.93 -11.60 2.74
N ASN A 47 -11.01 -12.59 3.63
CA ASN A 47 -9.81 -13.05 4.34
C ASN A 47 -8.88 -13.79 3.37
N ASP A 48 -7.63 -13.97 3.77
CA ASP A 48 -6.61 -14.61 2.95
C ASP A 48 -6.49 -13.92 1.59
N SER A 49 -6.36 -12.59 1.57
CA SER A 49 -6.37 -11.82 0.33
C SER A 49 -5.44 -10.62 0.35
N TYR A 50 -5.19 -10.08 -0.84
CA TYR A 50 -4.63 -8.75 -1.06
C TYR A 50 -5.76 -7.80 -1.44
N TRP A 51 -5.74 -6.60 -0.91
CA TRP A 51 -6.51 -5.47 -1.38
C TRP A 51 -5.58 -4.54 -2.13
N ILE A 52 -5.79 -4.43 -3.44
CA ILE A 52 -5.06 -3.52 -4.31
C ILE A 52 -6.02 -2.39 -4.64
N VAL A 53 -5.63 -1.14 -4.39
CA VAL A 53 -6.47 0.03 -4.62
C VAL A 53 -5.71 1.12 -5.35
N ILE A 54 -6.35 1.67 -6.37
CA ILE A 54 -5.90 2.82 -7.15
C ILE A 54 -6.71 4.02 -6.69
N MET A 55 -6.02 5.11 -6.38
CA MET A 55 -6.61 6.37 -5.94
C MET A 55 -6.24 7.48 -6.91
N ASP A 56 -7.13 8.46 -7.08
CA ASP A 56 -6.87 9.65 -7.89
C ASP A 56 -5.87 10.55 -7.17
N ALA A 57 -4.71 10.84 -7.77
CA ALA A 57 -3.73 11.74 -7.16
C ALA A 57 -4.28 13.18 -7.01
N ASN A 58 -5.27 13.58 -7.82
CA ASN A 58 -5.94 14.88 -7.66
C ASN A 58 -6.93 14.90 -6.50
N LYS A 59 -7.51 13.74 -6.18
CA LYS A 59 -8.51 13.57 -5.12
C LYS A 59 -8.22 12.26 -4.37
N PRO A 60 -7.17 12.21 -3.53
CA PRO A 60 -6.59 10.95 -3.02
C PRO A 60 -7.58 10.09 -2.25
N ALA A 61 -8.63 10.68 -1.70
CA ALA A 61 -9.70 9.95 -1.01
C ALA A 61 -10.80 9.39 -1.94
N THR A 62 -10.54 9.31 -3.25
CA THR A 62 -11.42 8.69 -4.24
C THR A 62 -10.77 7.44 -4.80
N LYS A 63 -11.41 6.27 -4.61
CA LYS A 63 -11.00 5.02 -5.27
C LYS A 63 -11.37 5.10 -6.76
N VAL A 64 -10.38 4.96 -7.63
CA VAL A 64 -10.55 4.87 -9.09
C VAL A 64 -10.86 3.43 -9.49
N GLN A 65 -10.14 2.49 -8.90
CA GLN A 65 -10.33 1.06 -9.10
C GLN A 65 -9.81 0.27 -7.90
N GLU A 66 -10.35 -0.93 -7.67
CA GLU A 66 -9.78 -1.86 -6.71
C GLU A 66 -9.88 -3.31 -7.15
N TRP A 67 -9.00 -4.15 -6.59
CA TRP A 67 -9.05 -5.59 -6.68
C TRP A 67 -8.93 -6.19 -5.29
N VAL A 68 -9.68 -7.26 -5.07
CA VAL A 68 -9.47 -8.17 -3.94
C VAL A 68 -8.96 -9.47 -4.53
N VAL A 69 -7.67 -9.72 -4.37
CA VAL A 69 -6.97 -10.87 -4.96
C VAL A 69 -6.87 -11.96 -3.90
N PRO A 70 -7.53 -13.12 -4.07
CA PRO A 70 -7.36 -14.24 -3.14
C PRO A 70 -5.89 -14.65 -3.05
N GLY A 71 -5.41 -14.98 -1.85
CA GLY A 71 -4.02 -15.33 -1.58
C GLY A 71 -3.57 -16.61 -2.28
N GLN A 72 -4.50 -17.51 -2.60
CA GLN A 72 -4.23 -18.65 -3.48
C GLN A 72 -3.83 -18.26 -4.92
N ASN A 73 -4.11 -17.02 -5.33
CA ASN A 73 -3.73 -16.44 -6.62
C ASN A 73 -2.48 -15.55 -6.50
N ASN A 74 -1.60 -15.80 -5.52
CA ASN A 74 -0.38 -15.04 -5.23
C ASN A 74 0.72 -15.09 -6.33
N THR A 75 0.46 -15.74 -7.45
CA THR A 75 1.38 -15.81 -8.61
C THR A 75 0.89 -15.01 -9.82
N THR A 76 -0.35 -14.51 -9.78
CA THR A 76 -1.00 -13.87 -10.94
C THR A 76 -1.22 -12.38 -10.68
N VAL A 77 -0.75 -11.54 -11.59
CA VAL A 77 -1.04 -10.10 -11.58
C VAL A 77 -2.48 -9.89 -12.08
N PRO A 78 -3.32 -9.09 -11.40
CA PRO A 78 -4.66 -8.78 -11.89
C PRO A 78 -4.65 -8.14 -13.28
N SER A 79 -5.58 -8.57 -14.13
CA SER A 79 -5.72 -7.99 -15.46
C SER A 79 -6.01 -6.50 -15.39
N ASN A 80 -5.45 -5.75 -16.34
CA ASN A 80 -5.58 -4.30 -16.45
C ASN A 80 -5.06 -3.50 -15.23
N LEU A 81 -4.28 -4.09 -14.32
CA LEU A 81 -3.62 -3.33 -13.26
C LEU A 81 -2.59 -2.34 -13.85
N ASP A 82 -1.87 -2.80 -14.87
CA ASP A 82 -0.78 -2.05 -15.51
C ASP A 82 -1.19 -0.69 -16.08
N GLN A 83 -2.38 -0.60 -16.66
CA GLN A 83 -2.87 0.67 -17.24
C GLN A 83 -2.96 1.80 -16.19
N TYR A 84 -3.13 1.44 -14.91
CA TYR A 84 -3.14 2.38 -13.80
C TYR A 84 -1.74 2.56 -13.22
N MET A 85 -1.00 1.48 -13.03
CA MET A 85 0.34 1.51 -12.44
C MET A 85 1.35 2.28 -13.30
N SER A 86 1.14 2.37 -14.61
CA SER A 86 1.96 3.18 -15.52
C SER A 86 1.54 4.66 -15.61
N ASN A 87 0.46 5.09 -14.95
CA ASN A 87 -0.10 6.43 -15.10
C ASN A 87 0.16 7.31 -13.85
N PRO A 88 0.93 8.40 -13.96
CA PRO A 88 1.25 9.27 -12.81
C PRO A 88 0.07 10.06 -12.26
N ALA A 89 -1.12 10.00 -12.87
CA ALA A 89 -2.34 10.56 -12.30
C ALA A 89 -2.87 9.78 -11.08
N TYR A 90 -2.24 8.66 -10.72
CA TYR A 90 -2.73 7.77 -9.68
C TYR A 90 -1.72 7.48 -8.57
N LEU A 91 -2.27 7.16 -7.40
CA LEU A 91 -1.58 6.52 -6.28
C LEU A 91 -2.05 5.07 -6.20
N PHE A 92 -1.19 4.18 -5.71
CA PHE A 92 -1.59 2.79 -5.45
C PHE A 92 -1.33 2.40 -3.99
N ALA A 93 -2.06 1.40 -3.52
CA ALA A 93 -1.71 0.65 -2.33
C ALA A 93 -2.03 -0.84 -2.52
N VAL A 94 -1.15 -1.70 -2.02
CA VAL A 94 -1.34 -3.15 -1.87
C VAL A 94 -1.31 -3.44 -0.38
N VAL A 95 -2.41 -3.97 0.14
CA VAL A 95 -2.60 -4.17 1.58
C VAL A 95 -3.16 -5.56 1.83
N THR A 96 -2.56 -6.34 2.71
CA THR A 96 -3.09 -7.70 3.00
C THR A 96 -4.28 -7.67 3.95
N GLN A 97 -5.16 -8.65 3.80
CA GLN A 97 -6.21 -8.97 4.75
C GLN A 97 -6.02 -10.40 5.26
N SER A 98 -5.42 -10.51 6.45
CA SER A 98 -5.23 -11.80 7.15
C SER A 98 -4.57 -12.85 6.26
N LEU A 99 -3.47 -12.49 5.60
CA LEU A 99 -2.87 -13.35 4.57
C LEU A 99 -2.05 -14.48 5.22
N PRO A 100 -2.28 -15.76 4.89
CA PRO A 100 -1.43 -16.85 5.34
C PRO A 100 0.00 -16.67 4.85
N ASN A 101 0.98 -17.00 5.67
CA ASN A 101 2.41 -16.87 5.33
C ASN A 101 2.80 -17.70 4.08
N GLY A 102 2.14 -18.85 3.86
CA GLY A 102 2.33 -19.65 2.64
C GLY A 102 1.75 -19.03 1.36
N GLN A 103 1.10 -17.87 1.45
CA GLN A 103 0.41 -17.20 0.34
C GLN A 103 0.99 -15.82 0.02
N VAL A 104 2.20 -15.49 0.49
CA VAL A 104 2.92 -14.25 0.10
C VAL A 104 3.16 -14.20 -1.41
N PRO A 105 3.39 -13.01 -2.03
CA PRO A 105 3.55 -12.91 -3.48
C PRO A 105 4.71 -13.78 -4.00
N GLN A 106 4.51 -14.43 -5.14
CA GLN A 106 5.46 -15.34 -5.79
C GLN A 106 5.48 -15.11 -7.30
N GLY A 107 6.56 -15.51 -7.97
CA GLY A 107 6.70 -15.46 -9.43
C GLY A 107 6.32 -14.10 -10.03
N ALA A 108 5.45 -14.10 -11.05
CA ALA A 108 5.10 -12.88 -11.78
C ALA A 108 4.49 -11.79 -10.88
N PHE A 109 3.73 -12.15 -9.83
CA PHE A 109 3.18 -11.15 -8.92
C PHE A 109 4.25 -10.56 -8.00
N TYR A 110 5.21 -11.36 -7.53
CA TYR A 110 6.38 -10.86 -6.81
C TYR A 110 7.19 -9.88 -7.66
N ASP A 111 7.55 -10.31 -8.88
CA ASP A 111 8.35 -9.51 -9.82
C ASP A 111 7.65 -8.20 -10.17
N TYR A 112 6.32 -8.25 -10.31
CA TYR A 112 5.49 -7.07 -10.54
C TYR A 112 5.58 -6.07 -9.38
N LEU A 113 5.39 -6.52 -8.15
CA LEU A 113 5.48 -5.64 -6.98
C LEU A 113 6.89 -5.07 -6.82
N ALA A 114 7.93 -5.87 -7.09
CA ALA A 114 9.32 -5.42 -7.07
C ALA A 114 9.61 -4.35 -8.14
N ALA A 115 9.08 -4.53 -9.35
CA ALA A 115 9.16 -3.52 -10.41
C ALA A 115 8.47 -2.20 -10.04
N HIS A 116 7.51 -2.24 -9.11
CA HIS A 116 6.79 -1.08 -8.58
C HIS A 116 7.27 -0.63 -7.19
N GLY A 117 8.53 -0.93 -6.85
CA GLY A 117 9.20 -0.37 -5.67
C GLY A 117 9.08 -1.18 -4.39
N ALA A 118 8.48 -2.38 -4.43
CA ALA A 118 8.65 -3.32 -3.34
C ALA A 118 10.12 -3.77 -3.23
N GLY A 119 10.59 -3.96 -2.01
CA GLY A 119 12.00 -4.20 -1.73
C GLY A 119 12.21 -5.16 -0.58
N ARG A 120 12.86 -4.66 0.47
CA ARG A 120 13.33 -5.45 1.61
C ARG A 120 12.20 -6.13 2.36
N GLU A 121 11.06 -5.47 2.52
CA GLU A 121 9.93 -6.04 3.26
C GLU A 121 9.27 -7.18 2.49
N LEU A 122 9.18 -7.06 1.16
CA LEU A 122 8.72 -8.14 0.28
C LEU A 122 9.73 -9.31 0.23
N GLN A 123 11.03 -9.02 0.11
CA GLN A 123 12.09 -10.03 0.17
C GLN A 123 12.08 -10.79 1.51
N LYS A 124 11.88 -10.09 2.62
CA LYS A 124 11.76 -10.70 3.95
C LYS A 124 10.55 -11.64 4.04
N LEU A 125 9.41 -11.25 3.46
CA LEU A 125 8.22 -12.11 3.38
C LEU A 125 8.52 -13.39 2.59
N GLU A 126 9.11 -13.26 1.40
CA GLU A 126 9.49 -14.39 0.56
C GLU A 126 10.47 -15.32 1.28
N GLN A 127 11.54 -14.77 1.84
CA GLN A 127 12.56 -15.55 2.55
C GLN A 127 11.97 -16.30 3.75
N ILE A 128 11.18 -15.65 4.60
CA ILE A 128 10.60 -16.35 5.76
C ILE A 128 9.57 -17.38 5.30
N SER A 129 8.74 -17.05 4.31
CA SER A 129 7.74 -17.97 3.78
C SER A 129 8.37 -19.26 3.26
N SER A 130 9.49 -19.17 2.52
CA SER A 130 10.20 -20.32 1.94
C SER A 130 10.80 -21.24 3.00
N HIS A 131 11.17 -20.72 4.17
CA HIS A 131 11.66 -21.51 5.30
C HIS A 131 10.54 -22.12 6.15
N THR A 132 9.32 -21.59 6.05
CA THR A 132 8.16 -22.05 6.83
C THR A 132 7.22 -23.01 6.08
N GLN A 133 7.44 -23.25 4.78
CA GLN A 133 6.62 -24.18 3.98
C GLN A 133 6.63 -25.63 4.50
N MET A 134 7.59 -25.98 5.36
CA MET A 134 7.63 -27.27 6.06
C MET A 134 7.51 -27.08 7.57
N GLY A 135 6.34 -27.33 8.16
CA GLY A 135 6.18 -27.79 9.55
C GLY A 135 6.58 -26.86 10.71
N TYR A 136 7.15 -25.68 10.49
CA TYR A 136 7.58 -24.78 11.57
C TYR A 136 6.55 -23.67 11.80
N GLY A 137 5.55 -23.98 12.64
CA GLY A 137 4.37 -23.16 12.97
C GLY A 137 4.64 -21.88 13.79
N LEU A 138 5.66 -21.10 13.45
CA LEU A 138 5.98 -19.84 14.14
C LEU A 138 5.22 -18.65 13.58
N PHE A 139 4.91 -18.64 12.28
CA PHE A 139 4.24 -17.51 11.61
C PHE A 139 3.11 -18.00 10.69
N THR A 140 1.88 -18.00 11.20
CA THR A 140 0.69 -18.44 10.44
C THR A 140 0.24 -17.40 9.42
N TYR A 141 0.24 -16.13 9.82
CA TYR A 141 -0.24 -15.03 9.01
C TYR A 141 0.79 -13.91 8.92
N VAL A 142 0.66 -13.11 7.87
CA VAL A 142 1.48 -11.94 7.61
C VAL A 142 0.60 -10.73 7.40
N SER A 143 1.15 -9.56 7.71
CA SER A 143 0.61 -8.28 7.28
C SER A 143 1.63 -7.56 6.41
N TYR A 144 1.17 -6.96 5.33
CA TYR A 144 1.98 -6.27 4.35
C TYR A 144 1.25 -5.05 3.80
N ILE A 145 2.01 -3.97 3.62
CA ILE A 145 1.62 -2.74 2.95
C ILE A 145 2.71 -2.40 1.96
N LEU A 146 2.31 -2.06 0.74
CA LEU A 146 3.12 -1.36 -0.25
C LEU A 146 2.27 -0.21 -0.80
N THR A 147 2.85 0.96 -0.98
CA THR A 147 2.16 2.11 -1.58
C THR A 147 3.13 3.05 -2.26
N GLY A 148 2.68 3.71 -3.32
CA GLY A 148 3.53 4.60 -4.08
C GLY A 148 2.74 5.45 -5.06
N GLN A 149 3.48 6.34 -5.72
CA GLN A 149 3.00 7.07 -6.89
C GLN A 149 3.10 6.13 -8.10
N CYS A 150 2.03 6.02 -8.89
CA CYS A 150 2.08 5.32 -10.17
C CYS A 150 2.90 6.11 -11.21
N GLY A 151 3.18 5.49 -12.36
CA GLY A 151 3.95 6.09 -13.44
C GLY A 151 5.45 5.84 -13.34
N ALA A 152 6.19 6.36 -14.33
CA ALA A 152 7.65 6.26 -14.41
C ALA A 152 8.34 7.16 -13.37
N THR A 153 8.11 6.88 -12.09
CA THR A 153 8.94 7.39 -11.00
C THR A 153 10.05 6.38 -10.73
N GLY A 154 11.16 6.80 -10.11
CA GLY A 154 12.34 5.95 -9.86
C GLY A 154 12.13 4.84 -8.82
N ASN A 155 11.00 4.12 -8.87
CA ASN A 155 10.60 3.05 -7.97
C ASN A 155 10.52 3.47 -6.50
N VAL A 156 10.12 4.72 -6.22
CA VAL A 156 9.95 5.18 -4.84
C VAL A 156 8.57 4.73 -4.34
N ALA A 157 8.56 3.58 -3.68
CA ALA A 157 7.42 3.09 -2.92
C ALA A 157 7.80 2.95 -1.45
N TYR A 158 6.78 2.97 -0.60
CA TYR A 158 6.88 2.79 0.83
C TYR A 158 6.28 1.45 1.19
N GLU A 159 7.00 0.67 1.99
CA GLU A 159 6.61 -0.67 2.36
C GLU A 159 6.75 -0.94 3.85
N ARG A 160 5.90 -1.82 4.36
CA ARG A 160 6.01 -2.37 5.72
C ARG A 160 5.37 -3.74 5.80
N SER A 161 6.06 -4.69 6.42
CA SER A 161 5.53 -6.00 6.75
C SER A 161 5.70 -6.36 8.22
N SER A 162 4.89 -7.31 8.68
CA SER A 162 5.00 -7.91 10.02
C SER A 162 4.44 -9.34 10.02
N PHE A 163 5.00 -10.18 10.89
CA PHE A 163 4.54 -11.55 11.14
C PHE A 163 3.86 -11.71 12.51
N THR A 164 3.81 -10.64 13.31
CA THR A 164 3.26 -10.65 14.69
C THR A 164 2.15 -9.62 14.88
N ASP A 165 2.23 -8.51 14.15
CA ASP A 165 1.38 -7.34 14.35
C ASP A 165 0.75 -6.89 13.04
N ARG A 166 -0.19 -5.96 13.16
CA ARG A 166 -0.74 -5.21 12.02
C ARG A 166 0.34 -4.27 11.47
N ALA A 167 0.64 -4.36 10.18
CA ALA A 167 1.43 -3.35 9.51
C ALA A 167 0.66 -2.02 9.50
N LEU A 168 1.33 -0.95 9.91
CA LEU A 168 0.81 0.41 9.95
C LEU A 168 1.85 1.33 9.32
N LEU A 169 1.45 2.03 8.26
CA LEU A 169 2.28 2.98 7.55
C LEU A 169 1.67 4.37 7.69
N LEU A 170 2.45 5.34 8.17
CA LEU A 170 2.04 6.72 8.37
C LEU A 170 2.94 7.61 7.51
N MET A 171 2.33 8.35 6.60
CA MET A 171 2.99 9.27 5.68
C MET A 171 2.14 10.54 5.56
N SER A 172 2.57 11.44 4.69
CA SER A 172 1.80 12.60 4.28
C SER A 172 1.64 12.64 2.76
N LEU A 173 0.55 13.25 2.31
CA LEU A 173 0.31 13.58 0.91
C LEU A 173 0.53 15.08 0.77
N MET A 174 1.50 15.46 -0.05
CA MET A 174 1.86 16.85 -0.29
C MET A 174 1.38 17.29 -1.67
N PRO A 175 0.68 18.43 -1.78
CA PRO A 175 0.33 19.02 -3.08
C PRO A 175 1.56 19.58 -3.78
N LEU A 176 1.42 19.96 -5.05
CA LEU A 176 2.47 20.69 -5.76
C LEU A 176 2.78 22.04 -5.08
N PRO A 177 3.92 22.69 -5.39
CA PRO A 177 4.30 23.98 -4.79
C PRO A 177 3.28 25.12 -5.01
N ASN A 178 2.47 25.05 -6.08
CA ASN A 178 1.35 25.96 -6.34
C ASN A 178 0.17 25.74 -5.39
N GLY A 179 0.27 24.73 -4.56
CA GLY A 179 -0.73 24.36 -3.62
C GLY A 179 -1.97 23.67 -4.20
N GLN A 180 -1.86 23.11 -5.38
CA GLN A 180 -2.95 22.38 -5.98
C GLN A 180 -2.55 20.92 -6.16
N PRO A 181 -3.54 20.03 -6.30
CA PRO A 181 -3.24 18.68 -6.72
C PRO A 181 -2.50 18.68 -8.09
N PRO A 182 -1.84 17.57 -8.45
CA PRO A 182 -1.85 16.27 -7.78
C PRO A 182 -1.08 16.25 -6.46
N TYR A 183 -1.49 15.34 -5.58
CA TYR A 183 -0.77 15.01 -4.37
C TYR A 183 0.28 13.93 -4.64
N THR A 184 1.41 14.02 -3.97
CA THR A 184 2.48 13.01 -3.97
C THR A 184 2.77 12.57 -2.54
N ILE A 185 3.15 11.30 -2.38
CA ILE A 185 3.49 10.75 -1.07
C ILE A 185 4.84 11.32 -0.61
N CYS A 186 4.87 11.83 0.62
CA CYS A 186 6.06 12.27 1.31
C CYS A 186 6.12 11.66 2.71
N ASP A 187 7.33 11.35 3.15
CA ASP A 187 7.65 10.88 4.49
C ASP A 187 8.73 11.77 5.12
N SER A 188 9.21 11.39 6.32
CA SER A 188 10.29 12.09 7.02
C SER A 188 11.61 12.15 6.26
N TYR A 189 11.80 11.38 5.19
CA TYR A 189 13.02 11.29 4.40
C TYR A 189 12.88 11.90 3.00
N THR A 190 11.69 12.37 2.62
CA THR A 190 11.43 12.92 1.27
C THR A 190 12.07 14.29 1.05
N PHE A 191 12.46 15.00 2.12
CA PHE A 191 13.25 16.22 2.05
C PHE A 191 14.63 16.02 2.67
N VAL A 192 15.66 15.86 1.83
CA VAL A 192 17.03 16.15 2.24
C VAL A 192 17.17 17.67 2.19
N THR A 193 17.04 18.32 3.34
CA THR A 193 17.49 19.72 3.46
C THR A 193 19.00 19.71 3.20
N ARG A 194 19.40 20.20 2.03
CA ARG A 194 20.78 20.61 1.75
C ARG A 194 20.91 22.09 2.05
#